data_AF-A0A0S3PVU9-F1
#
_entry.id   AF-A0A0S3PVU9-F1
#
_cell.length_a   1.000
_cell.length_b   1.000
_cell.length_c   1.000
_cell.angle_alpha   90.00
_cell.angle_beta   90.00
_cell.angle_gamma   90.00
#
_symmetry.space_group_name_H-M   'P 1'
#
loop_
_entity.id
_entity.type
_entity.pdbx_description
1 polymer ?
#
loop_
_entity_poly.entity_id
_entity_poly.type
_entity_poly.pdbx_seq_one_letter_code
_entity_poly.pdbx_strand_id
1 'polypeptide(L)'
;MTKPETWRELSETEWRAAGGHRPVGPLSIMFAAAGVLTIIGAFLAYLLLQQRLPIVLSGPMTPQQVITLTGLAVVLSTFLWGLGCFVSILTRASHGPIAIAGLTGLWALTAIGAQFVNAYAITGGTDPAAYLPHLPNALFHLAIAAGVCGYVLDGFRPNLYFRRRIRVS
;
A
#
# COMPACT_ATOMS: atom_id res chain seq x y z
N MET A 1 -30.02 -9.47 43.28
CA MET A 1 -28.86 -10.25 42.78
C MET A 1 -28.90 -10.23 41.27
N THR A 2 -27.93 -9.57 40.61
CA THR A 2 -27.80 -9.56 39.14
C THR A 2 -27.16 -10.89 38.70
N LYS A 3 -27.74 -11.56 37.69
CA LYS A 3 -27.13 -12.77 37.11
C LYS A 3 -25.71 -12.42 36.62
N PRO A 4 -24.70 -13.28 36.86
CA PRO A 4 -23.37 -13.07 36.33
C PRO A 4 -23.44 -13.08 34.80
N GLU A 5 -22.88 -12.04 34.18
CA GLU A 5 -22.84 -11.94 32.74
C GLU A 5 -21.88 -12.99 32.17
N THR A 6 -22.42 -14.00 31.51
CA THR A 6 -21.62 -15.01 30.83
C THR A 6 -21.27 -14.54 29.43
N TRP A 7 -19.97 -14.44 29.17
CA TRP A 7 -19.42 -14.09 27.86
C TRP A 7 -18.96 -15.37 27.17
N ARG A 8 -19.52 -15.69 26.00
CA ARG A 8 -19.13 -16.86 25.20
C ARG A 8 -18.30 -16.44 24.01
N GLU A 9 -17.27 -17.22 23.69
CA GLU A 9 -16.48 -17.04 22.49
C GLU A 9 -17.27 -17.41 21.22
N LEU A 10 -17.23 -16.54 20.19
CA LEU A 10 -17.85 -16.80 18.89
C LEU A 10 -17.10 -17.91 18.17
N SER A 11 -17.83 -18.88 17.61
CA SER A 11 -17.24 -19.85 16.70
C SER A 11 -16.80 -19.16 15.40
N GLU A 12 -15.92 -19.81 14.63
CA GLU A 12 -15.40 -19.23 13.41
C GLU A 12 -16.48 -18.99 12.34
N THR A 13 -17.54 -19.79 12.35
CA THR A 13 -18.70 -19.62 11.48
C THR A 13 -19.58 -18.45 11.92
N GLU A 14 -19.87 -18.31 13.22
CA GLU A 14 -20.64 -17.18 13.78
C GLU A 14 -19.88 -15.86 13.58
N TRP A 15 -18.56 -15.91 13.68
CA TRP A 15 -17.67 -14.78 13.45
C TRP A 15 -17.73 -14.23 12.02
N ARG A 16 -17.76 -15.14 11.03
CA ARG A 16 -17.89 -14.79 9.61
C ARG A 16 -19.31 -14.28 9.30
N ALA A 17 -20.33 -14.80 9.98
CA ALA A 17 -21.72 -14.37 9.80
C ALA A 17 -22.02 -12.98 10.40
N ALA A 18 -21.31 -12.57 11.46
CA ALA A 18 -21.56 -11.32 12.20
C ALA A 18 -21.27 -10.01 11.42
N GLY A 19 -20.81 -10.06 10.17
CA GLY A 19 -20.67 -8.89 9.30
C GLY A 19 -19.67 -7.83 9.79
N GLY A 20 -18.85 -8.15 10.80
CA GLY A 20 -17.90 -7.24 11.46
C GLY A 20 -16.66 -6.88 10.63
N HIS A 21 -16.69 -7.05 9.31
CA HIS A 21 -15.59 -6.73 8.40
C HIS A 21 -15.48 -5.24 8.06
N ARG A 22 -16.15 -4.37 8.84
CA ARG A 22 -16.16 -2.94 8.56
C ARG A 22 -14.81 -2.34 8.92
N PRO A 23 -14.14 -1.60 8.02
CA PRO A 23 -12.98 -0.81 8.37
C PRO A 23 -13.46 0.31 9.30
N VAL A 24 -13.18 0.23 10.59
CA VAL A 24 -13.50 1.31 11.54
C VAL A 24 -12.24 1.73 12.26
N GLY A 25 -11.82 2.98 12.06
CA GLY A 25 -10.69 3.60 12.75
C GLY A 25 -9.58 4.12 11.82
N PRO A 26 -8.31 4.15 12.26
CA PRO A 26 -7.17 4.85 11.64
C PRO A 26 -6.93 4.59 10.14
N LEU A 27 -7.41 3.47 9.58
CA LEU A 27 -7.31 3.21 8.14
C LEU A 27 -8.17 4.13 7.29
N SER A 28 -9.31 4.64 7.75
CA SER A 28 -10.06 5.63 6.95
C SER A 28 -9.25 6.91 6.77
N ILE A 29 -8.38 7.25 7.74
CA ILE A 29 -7.44 8.37 7.66
C ILE A 29 -6.26 8.02 6.76
N MET A 30 -5.69 6.81 6.86
CA MET A 30 -4.62 6.36 5.93
C MET A 30 -5.12 6.28 4.49
N PHE A 31 -6.36 5.84 4.27
CA PHE A 31 -6.98 5.76 2.95
C PHE A 31 -7.44 7.13 2.43
N ALA A 32 -7.85 8.05 3.31
CA ALA A 32 -8.06 9.45 2.93
C ALA A 32 -6.74 10.12 2.53
N ALA A 33 -5.65 9.89 3.27
CA ALA A 33 -4.32 10.35 2.90
C ALA A 33 -3.83 9.69 1.59
N ALA A 34 -4.12 8.41 1.39
CA ALA A 34 -3.87 7.71 0.13
C ALA A 34 -4.66 8.34 -1.03
N GLY A 35 -5.91 8.75 -0.81
CA GLY A 35 -6.73 9.47 -1.78
C GLY A 35 -6.16 10.84 -2.16
N VAL A 36 -5.62 11.58 -1.20
CA VAL A 36 -4.91 12.86 -1.47
C VAL A 36 -3.62 12.61 -2.27
N LEU A 37 -2.83 11.60 -1.89
CA LEU A 37 -1.65 11.17 -2.63
C LEU A 37 -1.98 10.70 -4.05
N THR A 38 -3.15 10.09 -4.23
CA THR A 38 -3.67 9.67 -5.55
C THR A 38 -3.95 10.88 -6.43
N ILE A 39 -4.58 11.94 -5.92
CA ILE A 39 -4.86 13.16 -6.69
C ILE A 39 -3.56 13.88 -7.07
N ILE A 40 -2.64 14.04 -6.12
CA ILE A 40 -1.33 14.68 -6.36
C ILE A 40 -0.50 13.85 -7.34
N GLY A 41 -0.49 12.52 -7.17
CA GLY A 41 0.22 11.60 -8.06
C GLY A 41 -0.35 11.59 -9.47
N ALA A 42 -1.67 11.60 -9.64
CA ALA A 42 -2.32 11.68 -10.95
C ALA A 42 -1.98 13.00 -11.66
N PHE A 43 -1.99 14.12 -10.93
CA PHE A 43 -1.63 15.42 -11.46
C PHE A 43 -0.16 15.48 -11.92
N LEU A 44 0.77 14.96 -11.10
CA LEU A 44 2.18 14.89 -11.46
C LEU A 44 2.44 13.93 -12.63
N ALA A 45 1.79 12.77 -12.66
CA ALA A 45 1.88 11.82 -13.76
C ALA A 45 1.36 12.44 -15.07
N TYR A 46 0.23 13.15 -15.01
CA TYR A 46 -0.35 13.86 -16.16
C TYR A 46 0.60 14.94 -16.71
N LEU A 47 1.15 15.80 -15.84
CA LEU A 47 2.09 16.85 -16.24
C LEU A 47 3.36 16.28 -16.87
N LEU A 48 3.88 15.20 -16.30
CA LEU A 48 5.09 14.53 -16.78
C LEU A 48 4.85 13.76 -18.10
N LEU A 49 3.71 13.07 -18.23
CA LEU A 49 3.32 12.36 -19.46
C LEU A 49 3.14 13.34 -20.63
N GLN A 50 2.50 14.49 -20.41
CA GLN A 50 2.33 15.48 -21.48
C GLN A 50 3.65 16.10 -21.95
N GLN A 51 4.60 16.36 -21.04
CA GLN A 51 5.81 17.11 -21.40
C GLN A 51 6.99 16.22 -21.83
N ARG A 52 7.08 14.97 -21.36
CA ARG A 52 8.33 14.18 -21.45
C ARG A 52 8.19 12.87 -22.22
N LEU A 53 6.99 12.33 -22.39
CA LEU A 53 6.80 11.02 -23.05
C LEU A 53 7.33 10.95 -24.50
N PRO A 54 7.16 11.99 -25.35
CA PRO A 54 7.71 11.96 -26.72
C PRO A 54 9.24 11.98 -26.76
N ILE A 55 9.87 12.63 -25.76
CA ILE A 55 11.32 12.78 -25.65
C ILE A 55 11.95 11.48 -25.13
N VAL A 56 11.23 10.71 -24.31
CA VAL A 56 11.71 9.45 -23.72
C VAL A 56 11.68 8.28 -24.71
N LEU A 57 10.79 8.32 -25.71
CA LEU A 57 10.62 7.25 -26.69
C LEU A 57 11.55 7.35 -27.91
N SER A 58 12.41 8.38 -27.98
CA SER A 58 13.35 8.59 -29.09
C SER A 58 14.80 8.39 -28.65
N GLY A 59 15.39 7.27 -29.07
CA GLY A 59 16.81 6.96 -28.88
C GLY A 59 17.19 6.27 -27.56
N PRO A 60 18.51 6.03 -27.32
CA PRO A 60 18.99 5.44 -26.08
C PRO A 60 18.69 6.37 -24.90
N MET A 61 18.13 5.81 -23.82
CA MET A 61 17.74 6.59 -22.66
C MET A 61 18.96 7.15 -21.92
N THR A 62 19.00 8.46 -21.76
CA THR A 62 19.91 9.16 -20.86
C THR A 62 19.59 8.80 -19.40
N PRO A 63 20.58 8.89 -18.48
CA PRO A 63 20.33 8.72 -17.05
C PRO A 63 19.17 9.56 -16.51
N GLN A 64 19.03 10.79 -17.00
CA GLN A 64 17.94 11.69 -16.61
C GLN A 64 16.56 11.18 -17.05
N GLN A 65 16.46 10.58 -18.24
CA GLN A 65 15.21 9.96 -18.71
C GLN A 65 14.87 8.72 -17.90
N VAL A 66 15.86 7.90 -17.53
CA VAL A 66 15.67 6.74 -16.64
C VAL A 66 15.12 7.18 -15.29
N ILE A 67 15.74 8.18 -14.65
CA ILE A 67 15.31 8.72 -13.35
C ILE A 67 13.88 9.28 -13.42
N THR A 68 13.53 9.93 -14.54
CA THR A 68 12.19 10.48 -14.76
C THR A 68 11.15 9.35 -14.88
N LEU A 69 11.47 8.30 -15.65
CA LEU A 69 10.59 7.15 -15.85
C LEU A 69 10.37 6.32 -14.59
N THR A 70 11.41 6.07 -13.81
CA THR A 70 11.29 5.34 -12.54
C THR A 70 10.50 6.16 -11.53
N GLY A 71 10.71 7.48 -11.46
CA GLY A 71 9.89 8.39 -10.65
C GLY A 71 8.41 8.33 -11.04
N LEU A 72 8.11 8.33 -12.34
CA LEU A 72 6.76 8.13 -12.88
C LEU A 72 6.17 6.78 -12.47
N ALA A 73 6.93 5.69 -12.56
CA ALA A 73 6.47 4.36 -12.16
C ALA A 73 6.10 4.31 -10.67
N VAL A 74 6.88 4.95 -9.80
CA VAL A 74 6.56 5.06 -8.36
C VAL A 74 5.27 5.86 -8.14
N VAL A 75 5.11 6.98 -8.83
CA VAL A 75 3.89 7.81 -8.72
C VAL A 75 2.66 7.04 -9.21
N LEU A 76 2.74 6.36 -10.36
CA LEU A 76 1.65 5.55 -10.91
C LEU A 76 1.32 4.36 -10.00
N SER A 77 2.31 3.66 -9.45
CA SER A 77 2.07 2.57 -8.50
C SER A 77 1.40 3.06 -7.21
N THR A 78 1.78 4.25 -6.71
CA THR A 78 1.16 4.89 -5.55
C THR A 78 -0.30 5.26 -5.84
N PHE A 79 -0.58 5.79 -7.04
CA PHE A 79 -1.93 6.07 -7.50
C PHE A 79 -2.79 4.80 -7.57
N LEU A 80 -2.29 3.74 -8.21
CA LEU A 80 -3.03 2.48 -8.34
C LEU A 80 -3.29 1.82 -6.99
N TRP A 81 -2.30 1.90 -6.09
CA TRP A 81 -2.47 1.46 -4.71
C TRP A 81 -3.59 2.23 -3.99
N GLY A 82 -3.54 3.57 -4.02
CA GLY A 82 -4.56 4.42 -3.38
C GLY A 82 -5.96 4.23 -3.98
N LEU A 83 -6.07 4.12 -5.31
CA LEU A 83 -7.31 3.84 -6.01
C LEU A 83 -7.88 2.47 -5.64
N GLY A 84 -7.04 1.42 -5.63
CA GLY A 84 -7.47 0.08 -5.27
C GLY A 84 -7.96 -0.01 -3.82
N CYS A 85 -7.32 0.73 -2.91
CA CYS A 85 -7.78 0.89 -1.54
C CYS A 85 -9.15 1.57 -1.48
N PHE A 86 -9.31 2.71 -2.18
CA PHE A 86 -10.56 3.46 -2.23
C PHE A 86 -11.72 2.63 -2.79
N VAL A 87 -11.51 1.96 -3.92
CA VAL A 87 -12.51 1.07 -4.55
C VAL A 87 -12.87 -0.08 -3.61
N SER A 88 -11.90 -0.71 -2.94
CA SER A 88 -12.15 -1.80 -2.01
C SER A 88 -13.03 -1.37 -0.83
N ILE A 89 -12.85 -0.14 -0.32
CA ILE A 89 -13.69 0.43 0.74
C ILE A 89 -15.11 0.70 0.24
N LEU A 90 -15.25 1.33 -0.92
CA LEU A 90 -16.57 1.68 -1.48
C LEU A 90 -17.39 0.44 -1.84
N THR A 91 -16.75 -0.50 -2.56
CA THR A 91 -17.40 -1.72 -3.04
C THR A 91 -17.61 -2.76 -1.95
N ARG A 92 -16.91 -2.61 -0.81
CA ARG A 92 -16.89 -3.62 0.27
C ARG A 92 -16.54 -5.01 -0.26
N ALA A 93 -15.66 -5.08 -1.25
CA ALA A 93 -15.29 -6.32 -1.90
C ALA A 93 -14.72 -7.32 -0.87
N SER A 94 -15.22 -8.55 -0.89
CA SER A 94 -14.72 -9.66 -0.05
C SER A 94 -13.22 -9.92 -0.25
N HIS A 95 -12.72 -9.66 -1.46
CA HIS A 95 -11.31 -9.80 -1.84
C HIS A 95 -10.48 -8.51 -1.67
N GLY A 96 -11.10 -7.41 -1.22
CA GLY A 96 -10.43 -6.13 -1.01
C GLY A 96 -9.16 -6.22 -0.14
N PRO A 97 -9.15 -6.98 0.98
CA PRO A 97 -7.95 -7.15 1.78
C PRO A 97 -6.76 -7.74 1.00
N ILE A 98 -7.00 -8.82 0.24
CA ILE A 98 -5.96 -9.47 -0.57
C ILE A 98 -5.45 -8.53 -1.66
N ALA A 99 -6.36 -7.79 -2.31
CA ALA A 99 -6.00 -6.82 -3.34
C ALA A 99 -5.14 -5.69 -2.77
N ILE A 100 -5.47 -5.15 -1.60
CA ILE A 100 -4.70 -4.09 -0.93
C ILE A 100 -3.30 -4.60 -0.54
N ALA A 101 -3.20 -5.81 0.02
CA ALA A 101 -1.92 -6.42 0.34
C ALA A 101 -1.04 -6.58 -0.92
N GLY A 102 -1.60 -7.12 -2.02
CA GLY A 102 -0.91 -7.25 -3.30
C GLY A 102 -0.46 -5.90 -3.88
N LEU A 103 -1.33 -4.89 -3.88
CA LEU A 103 -1.00 -3.55 -4.35
C LEU A 103 0.07 -2.89 -3.49
N THR A 104 0.09 -3.13 -2.18
CA THR A 104 1.11 -2.58 -1.28
C THR A 104 2.47 -3.21 -1.55
N GLY A 105 2.50 -4.54 -1.77
CA GLY A 105 3.71 -5.24 -2.18
C GLY A 105 4.24 -4.72 -3.52
N LEU A 106 3.36 -4.54 -4.51
CA LEU A 106 3.74 -4.00 -5.82
C LEU A 106 4.30 -2.58 -5.72
N TRP A 107 3.66 -1.72 -4.93
CA TRP A 107 4.15 -0.36 -4.66
C TRP A 107 5.54 -0.38 -4.02
N ALA A 108 5.73 -1.17 -2.96
CA ALA A 108 7.01 -1.25 -2.26
C ALA A 108 8.12 -1.75 -3.17
N LEU A 109 7.88 -2.79 -3.97
CA LEU A 109 8.84 -3.30 -4.95
C LEU A 109 9.18 -2.25 -6.02
N THR A 110 8.18 -1.49 -6.48
CA THR A 110 8.39 -0.41 -7.46
C THR A 110 9.24 0.72 -6.86
N ALA A 111 8.94 1.13 -5.62
CA ALA A 111 9.68 2.18 -4.91
C ALA A 111 11.13 1.76 -4.60
N ILE A 112 11.35 0.50 -4.22
CA ILE A 112 12.68 -0.07 -4.01
C ILE A 112 13.43 -0.12 -5.34
N GLY A 113 12.85 -0.75 -6.37
CA GLY A 113 13.46 -0.90 -7.68
C GLY A 113 13.85 0.44 -8.29
N ALA A 114 12.99 1.46 -8.20
CA ALA A 114 13.29 2.81 -8.67
C ALA A 114 14.55 3.40 -8.03
N GLN A 115 14.79 3.18 -6.73
CA GLN A 115 15.99 3.69 -6.05
C GLN A 115 17.26 3.04 -6.59
N PHE A 116 17.26 1.71 -6.75
CA PHE A 116 18.42 0.98 -7.27
C PHE A 116 18.67 1.28 -8.75
N VAL A 117 17.60 1.41 -9.57
CA VAL A 117 17.73 1.80 -10.97
C VAL A 117 18.26 3.23 -11.09
N ASN A 118 17.85 4.15 -10.22
CA ASN A 118 18.37 5.52 -10.21
C ASN A 118 19.85 5.56 -9.82
N ALA A 119 20.25 4.81 -8.78
CA ALA A 119 21.66 4.68 -8.41
C ALA A 119 22.50 4.09 -9.55
N TYR A 120 21.99 3.07 -10.25
CA TYR A 120 22.64 2.52 -11.44
C TYR A 120 22.72 3.53 -12.58
N ALA A 121 21.66 4.29 -12.85
CA ALA A 121 21.64 5.30 -13.90
C ALA A 121 22.68 6.41 -13.66
N ILE A 122 22.88 6.80 -12.39
CA ILE A 122 23.84 7.85 -12.01
C ILE A 122 25.29 7.34 -12.09
N THR A 123 25.54 6.11 -11.63
CA THR A 123 26.91 5.58 -11.46
C THR A 123 27.37 4.67 -12.60
N GLY A 124 26.47 4.28 -13.49
CA GLY A 124 26.72 3.23 -14.49
C GLY A 124 27.01 1.85 -13.89
N GLY A 125 26.67 1.63 -12.60
CA GLY A 125 26.97 0.39 -11.89
C GLY A 125 28.44 0.23 -11.47
N THR A 126 29.24 1.29 -11.56
CA THR A 126 30.68 1.24 -11.26
C THR A 126 31.01 1.44 -9.78
N ASP A 127 30.07 1.94 -8.98
CA ASP A 127 30.24 2.18 -7.55
C ASP A 127 29.18 1.43 -6.72
N PRO A 128 29.53 0.26 -6.15
CA PRO A 128 28.65 -0.48 -5.24
C PRO A 128 28.29 0.31 -3.97
N ALA A 129 29.13 1.26 -3.53
CA ALA A 129 28.85 2.04 -2.33
C ALA A 129 27.68 3.01 -2.53
N ALA A 130 27.39 3.41 -3.77
CA ALA A 130 26.25 4.25 -4.11
C ALA A 130 24.89 3.61 -3.81
N TYR A 131 24.82 2.29 -3.62
CA TYR A 131 23.58 1.61 -3.26
C TYR A 131 23.31 1.57 -1.75
N LEU A 132 24.34 1.72 -0.91
CA LEU A 132 24.23 1.64 0.55
C LEU A 132 23.29 2.70 1.15
N PRO A 133 23.29 3.98 0.69
CA PRO A 133 22.37 4.99 1.19
C PRO A 133 20.88 4.67 0.95
N HIS A 134 20.56 3.79 0.00
CA HIS A 134 19.19 3.40 -0.31
C HIS A 134 18.66 2.29 0.60
N LEU A 135 19.54 1.56 1.29
CA LEU A 135 19.16 0.41 2.10
C LEU A 135 18.18 0.78 3.25
N PRO A 136 18.37 1.85 4.03
CA PRO A 136 17.41 2.22 5.07
C PRO A 136 16.01 2.50 4.53
N ASN A 137 15.92 3.17 3.37
CA ASN A 137 14.63 3.48 2.76
C ASN A 137 13.99 2.24 2.13
N ALA A 138 14.79 1.32 1.56
CA ALA A 138 14.28 0.05 1.07
C ALA A 138 13.69 -0.81 2.21
N LEU A 139 14.39 -0.88 3.36
CA LEU A 139 13.89 -1.53 4.56
C LEU A 139 12.62 -0.86 5.09
N PHE A 140 12.53 0.47 5.03
CA PHE A 140 11.34 1.21 5.40
C PHE A 140 10.13 0.85 4.52
N HIS A 141 10.29 0.79 3.19
CA HIS A 141 9.23 0.34 2.28
C HIS A 141 8.80 -1.12 2.57
N LEU A 142 9.75 -2.00 2.85
CA LEU A 142 9.45 -3.39 3.24
C LEU A 142 8.70 -3.46 4.57
N ALA A 143 9.10 -2.66 5.56
CA ALA A 143 8.43 -2.59 6.86
C ALA A 143 6.98 -2.09 6.72
N ILE A 144 6.74 -1.08 5.89
CA ILE A 144 5.39 -0.60 5.57
C ILE A 144 4.59 -1.73 4.91
N ALA A 145 5.14 -2.38 3.88
CA ALA A 145 4.44 -3.45 3.17
C ALA A 145 4.11 -4.60 4.12
N ALA A 146 5.05 -5.03 4.95
CA ALA A 146 4.83 -6.08 5.95
C ALA A 146 3.78 -5.66 6.99
N GLY A 147 3.83 -4.42 7.48
CA GLY A 147 2.85 -3.90 8.43
C GLY A 147 1.43 -3.84 7.87
N VAL A 148 1.28 -3.35 6.64
CA VAL A 148 -0.01 -3.33 5.94
C VAL A 148 -0.49 -4.73 5.63
N CYS A 149 0.36 -5.61 5.09
CA CYS A 149 0.01 -7.00 4.80
C CYS A 149 -0.41 -7.75 6.07
N GLY A 150 0.37 -7.67 7.14
CA GLY A 150 0.03 -8.28 8.43
C GLY A 150 -1.30 -7.76 8.95
N TYR A 151 -1.50 -6.43 8.96
CA TYR A 151 -2.76 -5.83 9.40
C TYR A 151 -3.97 -6.28 8.57
N VAL A 152 -3.82 -6.32 7.24
CA VAL A 152 -4.90 -6.59 6.30
C VAL A 152 -5.22 -8.09 6.23
N LEU A 153 -4.20 -8.97 6.35
CA LEU A 153 -4.33 -10.43 6.26
C LEU A 153 -4.66 -11.09 7.61
N ASP A 154 -4.06 -10.66 8.73
CA ASP A 154 -4.46 -11.12 10.08
C ASP A 154 -5.82 -10.53 10.50
N GLY A 155 -6.33 -9.60 9.69
CA GLY A 155 -7.67 -9.08 9.72
C GLY A 155 -7.74 -7.81 10.55
N PHE A 156 -8.11 -6.71 9.90
CA PHE A 156 -8.96 -5.56 10.29
C PHE A 156 -9.47 -5.40 11.75
N ARG A 157 -8.74 -5.82 12.79
CA ARG A 157 -9.36 -6.23 14.06
C ARG A 157 -8.51 -5.96 15.32
N PRO A 158 -8.00 -4.74 15.60
CA PRO A 158 -7.54 -4.42 16.96
C PRO A 158 -8.65 -4.60 18.00
N ASN A 159 -9.87 -4.15 17.68
CA ASN A 159 -11.03 -4.27 18.58
C ASN A 159 -11.60 -5.69 18.73
N LEU A 160 -11.19 -6.60 17.84
CA LEU A 160 -11.84 -7.89 17.65
C LEU A 160 -10.92 -9.05 18.05
N TYR A 161 -9.61 -8.80 18.23
CA TYR A 161 -8.76 -9.60 19.10
C TYR A 161 -9.29 -9.63 20.54
N PHE A 162 -9.88 -8.52 21.01
CA PHE A 162 -10.46 -8.43 22.36
C PHE A 162 -11.95 -8.79 22.45
N ARG A 163 -12.70 -8.74 21.34
CA ARG A 163 -14.16 -8.97 21.31
C ARG A 163 -14.58 -10.20 20.50
N ARG A 164 -13.87 -11.31 20.64
CA ARG A 164 -14.41 -12.60 20.20
C ARG A 164 -15.51 -13.11 21.11
N ARG A 165 -16.16 -12.25 21.91
CA ARG A 165 -17.14 -12.67 22.91
C ARG A 165 -18.46 -11.94 22.73
N ILE A 166 -19.56 -12.68 22.76
CA ILE A 166 -20.92 -12.14 22.85
C ILE A 166 -21.45 -12.35 24.26
N ARG A 167 -22.27 -11.41 24.74
CA ARG A 167 -22.96 -11.58 26.01
C ARG A 167 -24.07 -12.60 25.79
N VAL A 168 -24.03 -13.69 26.55
CA VAL A 168 -25.08 -14.71 26.57
C VAL A 168 -25.93 -14.43 27.81
N SER A 169 -27.19 -14.07 27.58
CA SER A 169 -28.20 -13.81 28.61
C SER A 169 -28.71 -15.10 29.24
#